data_AF-A0AAD9KQK1-F1
#
_entry.id   AF-A0AAD9KQK1-F1
#
_cell.length_a   1.000
_cell.length_b   1.000
_cell.length_c   1.000
_cell.angle_alpha   90.00
_cell.angle_beta   90.00
_cell.angle_gamma   90.00
#
_symmetry.space_group_name_H-M   'P 1'
#
loop_
_entity.id
_entity.type
_entity.pdbx_description
1 polymer ?
#
loop_
_entity_poly.entity_id
_entity_poly.type
_entity_poly.pdbx_seq_one_letter_code
_entity_poly.pdbx_strand_id
1 'polypeptide(L)'
;MAEGVVGTSIRIIFLIFNVLIVISGLGCVGVGIWMHADKDIEAYLTVLRRSPRDHALVSGASLLIAAGFLMVIFAVLGFFSIIKNNKLLLRLYIFLLVIGVTMQLTTGFLLVHFKYDLHRSIQRGMKNDIRNEYDFDNAIGRAWNRVQVRRRCCGAFGSWDYQNSKWWHKENPGVSDPNEALANVPASCCKVNQNYDTDVSRVDTQSPPIKHNKNCQQDAAGRKDGSNFLNGRGCYAALLARAYHYYNALLAIGLTVGFFQFINLGVAIFLAVHMQRALQQEKSGMR
;
A
#
# COMPACT_ATOMS: atom_id res chain seq x y z
N MET A 1 -38.85 15.03 30.39
CA MET A 1 -37.57 14.46 30.87
C MET A 1 -37.02 13.38 29.94
N ALA A 2 -37.78 12.34 29.59
CA ALA A 2 -37.31 11.25 28.71
C ALA A 2 -36.81 11.72 27.32
N GLU A 3 -37.51 12.65 26.66
CA GLU A 3 -37.06 13.19 25.35
C GLU A 3 -35.74 13.97 25.44
N GLY A 4 -35.48 14.66 26.56
CA GLY A 4 -34.23 15.37 26.80
C GLY A 4 -33.03 14.43 27.06
N VAL A 5 -33.28 13.30 27.74
CA VAL A 5 -32.26 12.26 27.96
C VAL A 5 -31.89 11.58 26.65
N VAL A 6 -32.90 11.18 25.86
CA VAL A 6 -32.70 10.53 24.54
C VAL A 6 -31.90 11.43 23.59
N GLY A 7 -32.26 12.72 23.49
CA GLY A 7 -31.52 13.68 22.66
C GLY A 7 -30.05 13.86 23.08
N THR A 8 -29.76 13.81 24.38
CA THR A 8 -28.40 13.93 24.92
C THR A 8 -27.57 12.68 24.63
N SER A 9 -28.15 11.49 24.80
CA SER A 9 -27.47 10.22 24.51
C SER A 9 -27.05 10.09 23.04
N ILE A 10 -27.93 10.43 22.09
CA ILE A 10 -27.61 10.34 20.64
C ILE A 10 -26.44 11.26 20.29
N ARG A 11 -26.43 12.48 20.83
CA ARG A 11 -25.32 13.43 20.62
C ARG A 11 -24.01 12.88 21.14
N ILE A 12 -24.00 12.30 22.35
CA ILE A 12 -22.78 11.71 22.93
C ILE A 12 -22.27 10.56 22.07
N ILE A 13 -23.16 9.64 21.64
CA ILE A 13 -22.78 8.51 20.78
C ILE A 13 -22.19 9.01 19.45
N PHE A 14 -22.83 9.99 18.81
CA PHE A 14 -22.34 10.60 17.59
C PHE A 14 -20.95 11.24 17.77
N LEU A 15 -20.74 11.95 18.88
CA LEU A 15 -19.44 12.56 19.21
C LEU A 15 -18.36 11.49 19.41
N ILE A 16 -18.66 10.40 20.10
CA ILE A 16 -17.73 9.27 20.29
C ILE A 16 -17.30 8.70 18.93
N PHE A 17 -18.23 8.45 18.02
CA PHE A 17 -17.88 7.97 16.68
C PHE A 17 -16.97 8.94 15.92
N ASN A 18 -17.24 10.25 16.00
CA ASN A 18 -16.38 11.24 15.36
C ASN A 18 -14.98 11.29 16.00
N VAL A 19 -14.84 11.10 17.31
CA VAL A 19 -13.53 10.98 17.96
C VAL A 19 -12.77 9.77 17.44
N LEU A 20 -13.42 8.62 17.32
CA LEU A 20 -12.82 7.41 16.76
C LEU A 20 -12.37 7.62 15.31
N ILE A 21 -13.15 8.34 14.51
CA ILE A 21 -12.78 8.69 13.12
C ILE A 21 -11.55 9.60 13.10
N VAL A 22 -11.45 10.60 14.00
CA VAL A 22 -10.25 11.45 14.09
C VAL A 22 -9.02 10.62 14.43
N ILE A 23 -9.09 9.77 15.46
CA ILE A 23 -7.97 8.92 15.89
C ILE A 23 -7.54 8.01 14.72
N SER A 24 -8.50 7.38 14.05
CA SER A 24 -8.24 6.53 12.89
C SER A 24 -7.60 7.34 11.75
N GLY A 25 -8.11 8.54 11.48
CA GLY A 25 -7.59 9.46 10.46
C GLY A 25 -6.14 9.87 10.70
N LEU A 26 -5.81 10.28 11.92
CA LEU A 26 -4.44 10.60 12.33
C LEU A 26 -3.53 9.37 12.25
N GLY A 27 -4.04 8.20 12.64
CA GLY A 27 -3.33 6.92 12.48
C GLY A 27 -2.98 6.62 11.02
N CYS A 28 -3.93 6.78 10.09
CA CYS A 28 -3.70 6.61 8.66
C CYS A 28 -2.65 7.59 8.12
N VAL A 29 -2.70 8.86 8.52
CA VAL A 29 -1.68 9.85 8.15
C VAL A 29 -0.31 9.42 8.68
N GLY A 30 -0.22 9.04 9.95
CA GLY A 30 1.03 8.60 10.57
C GLY A 30 1.65 7.37 9.89
N VAL A 31 0.83 6.34 9.61
CA VAL A 31 1.27 5.15 8.88
C VAL A 31 1.73 5.51 7.47
N GLY A 32 0.98 6.35 6.75
CA GLY A 32 1.36 6.74 5.40
C GLY A 32 2.64 7.57 5.34
N ILE A 33 2.89 8.45 6.32
CA ILE A 33 4.17 9.17 6.46
C ILE A 33 5.30 8.18 6.75
N TRP A 34 5.09 7.23 7.68
CA TRP A 34 6.07 6.21 8.00
C TRP A 34 6.44 5.35 6.77
N MET A 35 5.48 5.00 5.93
CA MET A 35 5.73 4.25 4.69
C MET A 35 6.61 5.00 3.69
N HIS A 36 6.55 6.34 3.64
CA HIS A 36 7.46 7.16 2.82
C HIS A 36 8.83 7.34 3.46
N ALA A 37 8.91 7.36 4.79
CA ALA A 37 10.18 7.45 5.52
C ALA A 37 10.97 6.14 5.49
N ASP A 38 10.29 5.00 5.39
CA ASP A 38 10.89 3.68 5.36
C ASP A 38 11.39 3.31 3.95
N LYS A 39 12.72 3.28 3.83
CA LYS A 39 13.48 3.00 2.61
C LYS A 39 13.24 1.61 2.01
N ASP A 40 12.86 0.62 2.82
CA ASP A 40 12.55 -0.74 2.35
C ASP A 40 11.13 -0.78 1.78
N ILE A 41 10.16 -0.14 2.44
CA ILE A 41 8.79 -0.04 1.95
C ILE A 41 8.73 0.76 0.64
N GLU A 42 9.43 1.89 0.54
CA GLU A 42 9.50 2.71 -0.67
C GLU A 42 10.04 1.88 -1.87
N ALA A 43 11.07 1.07 -1.64
CA ALA A 43 11.62 0.20 -2.67
C ALA A 43 10.63 -0.89 -3.10
N TYR A 44 9.86 -1.47 -2.16
CA TYR A 44 8.82 -2.45 -2.48
C TYR A 44 7.72 -1.85 -3.36
N LEU A 45 7.26 -0.65 -3.02
CA LEU A 45 6.24 0.07 -3.80
C LEU A 45 6.75 0.45 -5.19
N THR A 46 8.03 0.84 -5.29
CA THR A 46 8.67 1.18 -6.56
C THR A 46 8.75 -0.03 -7.49
N VAL A 47 9.15 -1.20 -6.98
CA VAL A 47 9.26 -2.42 -7.79
C VAL A 47 7.90 -3.00 -8.19
N LEU A 48 6.87 -2.86 -7.35
CA LEU A 48 5.52 -3.33 -7.66
C LEU A 48 4.75 -2.41 -8.63
N ARG A 49 5.39 -1.37 -9.18
CA ARG A 49 4.73 -0.46 -10.11
C ARG A 49 4.34 -1.16 -11.42
N ARG A 50 3.18 -0.81 -11.96
CA ARG A 50 2.62 -1.39 -13.21
C ARG A 50 3.29 -0.81 -14.45
N SER A 51 3.74 0.44 -14.38
CA SER A 51 4.41 1.15 -15.47
C SER A 51 5.44 2.12 -14.92
N PRO A 52 6.53 2.39 -15.65
CA PRO A 52 7.51 3.41 -15.28
C PRO A 52 6.93 4.82 -15.16
N ARG A 53 5.84 5.08 -15.88
CA ARG A 53 5.11 6.36 -15.88
C ARG A 53 3.96 6.41 -14.87
N ASP A 54 3.66 5.28 -14.22
CA ASP A 54 2.60 5.21 -13.22
C ASP A 54 3.12 5.73 -11.86
N HIS A 55 2.96 7.03 -11.64
CA HIS A 55 3.05 7.61 -10.29
C HIS A 55 1.93 7.12 -9.36
N ALA A 56 0.94 6.39 -9.89
CA ALA A 56 -0.18 5.86 -9.14
C ALA A 56 0.21 4.84 -8.06
N LEU A 57 1.35 4.14 -8.18
CA LEU A 57 1.79 3.12 -7.20
C LEU A 57 2.76 3.65 -6.15
N VAL A 58 3.48 4.73 -6.46
CA VAL A 58 4.07 5.67 -5.48
C VAL A 58 2.97 6.24 -4.55
N SER A 59 1.70 6.09 -4.93
CA SER A 59 0.54 6.69 -4.27
C SER A 59 -0.23 5.76 -3.32
N GLY A 60 0.24 4.55 -2.97
CA GLY A 60 -0.43 3.78 -1.91
C GLY A 60 -0.39 4.49 -0.55
N ALA A 61 0.82 4.87 -0.14
CA ALA A 61 1.06 5.66 1.07
C ALA A 61 0.46 7.07 0.96
N SER A 62 0.57 7.72 -0.21
CA SER A 62 0.03 9.07 -0.43
C SER A 62 -1.50 9.10 -0.42
N LEU A 63 -2.18 8.08 -0.97
CA LEU A 63 -3.63 7.93 -0.86
C LEU A 63 -4.05 7.69 0.58
N LEU A 64 -3.29 6.90 1.34
CA LEU A 64 -3.56 6.68 2.76
C LEU A 64 -3.45 7.98 3.58
N ILE A 65 -2.44 8.81 3.29
CA ILE A 65 -2.29 10.15 3.88
C ILE A 65 -3.48 11.03 3.51
N ALA A 66 -3.80 11.13 2.21
CA ALA A 66 -4.90 11.97 1.73
C ALA A 66 -6.25 11.54 2.32
N ALA A 67 -6.53 10.23 2.35
CA ALA A 67 -7.73 9.67 2.98
C ALA A 67 -7.77 9.97 4.48
N GLY A 68 -6.64 9.85 5.19
CA GLY A 68 -6.54 10.19 6.60
C GLY A 68 -6.87 11.66 6.89
N PHE A 69 -6.33 12.60 6.11
CA PHE A 69 -6.69 14.02 6.23
C PHE A 69 -8.17 14.28 5.96
N LEU A 70 -8.73 13.68 4.90
CA LEU A 70 -10.16 13.80 4.60
C LEU A 70 -11.04 13.26 5.74
N MET A 71 -10.66 12.13 6.35
CA MET A 71 -11.37 11.59 7.52
C MET A 71 -11.38 12.58 8.69
N VAL A 72 -10.24 13.23 8.99
CA VAL A 72 -10.16 14.25 10.04
C VAL A 72 -11.05 15.45 9.72
N ILE A 73 -11.00 15.96 8.48
CA ILE A 73 -11.84 17.09 8.04
C ILE A 73 -13.33 16.75 8.20
N PHE A 74 -13.75 15.55 7.77
CA PHE A 74 -15.14 15.12 7.86
C PHE A 74 -15.60 14.94 9.32
N ALA A 75 -14.75 14.41 10.19
CA ALA A 75 -15.07 14.31 11.61
C ALA A 75 -15.19 15.69 12.28
N VAL A 76 -14.34 16.64 11.91
CA VAL A 76 -14.43 18.05 12.35
C VAL A 76 -15.75 18.68 11.92
N LEU A 77 -16.21 18.46 10.69
CA LEU A 77 -17.54 18.88 10.25
C LEU A 77 -18.66 18.22 11.08
N GLY A 78 -18.49 16.95 11.43
CA GLY A 78 -19.36 16.24 12.37
C GLY A 78 -19.47 16.97 13.71
N PHE A 79 -18.35 17.29 14.36
CA PHE A 79 -18.34 18.06 15.61
C PHE A 79 -19.05 19.42 15.48
N PHE A 80 -18.75 20.17 14.42
CA PHE A 80 -19.37 21.47 14.18
C PHE A 80 -20.89 21.39 13.96
N SER A 81 -21.39 20.30 13.38
CA SER A 81 -22.82 20.10 13.19
C SER A 81 -23.59 20.08 14.52
N ILE A 82 -23.00 19.48 15.56
CA ILE A 82 -23.54 19.44 16.92
C ILE A 82 -23.40 20.79 17.61
N ILE A 83 -22.17 21.33 17.64
CA ILE A 83 -21.86 22.56 18.39
C ILE A 83 -22.68 23.75 17.87
N LYS A 84 -22.82 23.86 16.55
CA LYS A 84 -23.60 24.93 15.92
C LYS A 84 -25.09 24.60 15.77
N ASN A 85 -25.54 23.41 16.19
CA ASN A 85 -26.86 22.86 15.89
C ASN A 85 -27.26 23.06 14.41
N ASN A 86 -26.30 22.94 13.48
CA ASN A 86 -26.50 23.31 12.07
C ASN A 86 -26.88 22.10 11.22
N LYS A 87 -28.15 22.07 10.81
CA LYS A 87 -28.73 21.00 9.98
C LYS A 87 -28.11 20.86 8.60
N LEU A 88 -27.62 21.95 8.01
CA LEU A 88 -26.96 21.88 6.71
C LEU A 88 -25.64 21.13 6.84
N LEU A 89 -24.84 21.43 7.87
CA LEU A 89 -23.60 20.70 8.16
C LEU A 89 -23.89 19.21 8.44
N LEU A 90 -24.94 18.90 9.19
CA LEU A 90 -25.32 17.49 9.45
C LEU A 90 -25.75 16.76 8.18
N ARG A 91 -26.50 17.41 7.28
CA ARG A 91 -26.88 16.83 5.97
C ARG A 91 -25.66 16.61 5.08
N LEU A 92 -24.73 17.56 5.03
CA LEU A 92 -23.46 17.42 4.30
C LEU A 92 -22.64 16.26 4.87
N TYR A 93 -22.55 16.14 6.19
CA TYR A 93 -21.88 15.02 6.85
C TYR A 93 -22.50 13.66 6.48
N ILE A 94 -23.83 13.53 6.53
CA ILE A 94 -24.55 12.31 6.11
C ILE A 94 -24.25 11.99 4.64
N PHE A 95 -24.27 12.99 3.75
CA PHE A 95 -23.96 12.80 2.33
C PHE A 95 -22.52 12.27 2.14
N LEU A 96 -21.55 12.82 2.87
CA LEU A 96 -20.16 12.35 2.84
C LEU A 96 -20.02 10.92 3.39
N LEU A 97 -20.74 10.56 4.45
CA LEU A 97 -20.76 9.20 4.97
C LEU A 97 -21.30 8.20 3.94
N VAL A 98 -22.36 8.56 3.22
CA VAL A 98 -22.93 7.74 2.14
C VAL A 98 -21.91 7.52 1.03
N ILE A 99 -21.23 8.58 0.57
CA ILE A 99 -20.15 8.47 -0.42
C ILE A 99 -19.03 7.53 0.08
N GLY A 100 -18.64 7.66 1.35
CA GLY A 100 -17.60 6.78 1.91
C GLY A 100 -18.01 5.30 1.90
N VAL A 101 -19.26 4.99 2.26
CA VAL A 101 -19.79 3.62 2.21
C VAL A 101 -19.80 3.09 0.77
N THR A 102 -20.27 3.88 -0.21
CA THR A 102 -20.30 3.44 -1.61
C THR A 102 -18.89 3.25 -2.18
N MET A 103 -17.93 4.11 -1.83
CA MET A 103 -16.53 3.94 -2.21
C MET A 103 -15.90 2.68 -1.60
N GLN A 104 -16.19 2.34 -0.34
CA GLN A 104 -15.72 1.11 0.30
C GLN A 104 -16.27 -0.14 -0.39
N LEU A 105 -17.59 -0.17 -0.66
CA LEU A 105 -18.22 -1.27 -1.38
C LEU A 105 -17.66 -1.43 -2.79
N THR A 106 -17.49 -0.33 -3.52
CA THR A 106 -16.90 -0.31 -4.87
C THR A 106 -15.46 -0.83 -4.82
N THR A 107 -14.65 -0.35 -3.89
CA THR A 107 -13.25 -0.79 -3.73
C THR A 107 -13.17 -2.27 -3.41
N GLY A 108 -13.99 -2.77 -2.47
CA GLY A 108 -14.07 -4.19 -2.13
C GLY A 108 -14.47 -5.05 -3.33
N PHE A 109 -15.50 -4.62 -4.08
CA PHE A 109 -15.93 -5.29 -5.30
C PHE A 109 -14.84 -5.33 -6.37
N LEU A 110 -14.22 -4.19 -6.67
CA LEU A 110 -13.14 -4.08 -7.66
C LEU A 110 -11.93 -4.95 -7.27
N LEU A 111 -11.55 -4.97 -5.99
CA LEU A 111 -10.45 -5.77 -5.49
C LEU A 111 -10.68 -7.26 -5.68
N VAL A 112 -11.92 -7.75 -5.50
CA VAL A 112 -12.25 -9.17 -5.70
C VAL A 112 -12.35 -9.51 -7.18
N HIS A 113 -13.01 -8.67 -7.97
CA HIS A 113 -13.28 -8.93 -9.38
C HIS A 113 -12.02 -8.81 -10.26
N PHE A 114 -11.25 -7.73 -10.11
CA PHE A 114 -10.07 -7.45 -10.93
C PHE A 114 -8.76 -7.97 -10.31
N LYS A 115 -8.82 -8.87 -9.32
CA LYS A 115 -7.62 -9.38 -8.65
C LYS A 115 -6.63 -9.99 -9.64
N TYR A 116 -7.09 -10.78 -10.60
CA TYR A 116 -6.22 -11.48 -11.55
C TYR A 116 -5.56 -10.51 -12.53
N ASP A 117 -6.31 -9.54 -13.04
CA ASP A 117 -5.79 -8.50 -13.92
C ASP A 117 -4.77 -7.62 -13.21
N LEU A 118 -5.02 -7.29 -11.94
CA LEU A 118 -4.07 -6.59 -11.09
C LEU A 118 -2.75 -7.36 -10.98
N HIS A 119 -2.81 -8.66 -10.65
CA HIS A 119 -1.63 -9.51 -10.53
C HIS A 119 -0.85 -9.56 -11.85
N ARG A 120 -1.54 -9.81 -12.97
CA ARG A 120 -0.95 -9.83 -14.31
C ARG A 120 -0.35 -8.48 -14.70
N SER A 121 -0.95 -7.36 -14.29
CA SER A 121 -0.42 -6.03 -14.57
C SER A 121 0.86 -5.74 -13.79
N ILE A 122 0.91 -6.10 -12.49
CA ILE A 122 2.12 -5.96 -11.66
C ILE A 122 3.24 -6.83 -12.22
N GLN A 123 2.92 -8.08 -12.55
CA GLN A 123 3.84 -9.04 -13.18
C GLN A 123 4.49 -8.50 -14.46
N ARG A 124 3.68 -7.92 -15.36
CA ARG A 124 4.18 -7.28 -16.58
C ARG A 124 5.02 -6.04 -16.29
N GLY A 125 4.59 -5.20 -15.35
CA GLY A 125 5.33 -4.01 -14.91
C GLY A 125 6.72 -4.35 -14.39
N MET A 126 6.81 -5.31 -13.46
CA MET A 126 8.08 -5.79 -12.90
C MET A 126 9.03 -6.32 -13.97
N LYS A 127 8.53 -7.14 -14.91
CA LYS A 127 9.35 -7.66 -16.00
C LYS A 127 9.83 -6.55 -16.94
N ASN A 128 8.95 -5.61 -17.26
CA ASN A 128 9.29 -4.47 -18.09
C ASN A 128 10.33 -3.56 -17.43
N ASP A 129 10.22 -3.33 -16.12
CA ASP A 129 11.17 -2.54 -15.35
C ASP A 129 12.58 -3.14 -15.43
N ILE A 130 12.75 -4.45 -15.20
CA ILE A 130 14.05 -5.12 -15.36
C ILE A 130 14.55 -5.00 -16.79
N ARG A 131 13.69 -5.27 -17.78
CA ARG A 131 14.10 -5.30 -19.18
C ARG A 131 14.56 -3.94 -19.70
N ASN A 132 13.87 -2.87 -19.32
CA ASN A 132 13.94 -1.58 -20.00
C ASN A 132 14.42 -0.42 -19.14
N GLU A 133 14.32 -0.49 -17.82
CA GLU A 133 14.54 0.65 -16.92
C GLU A 133 15.57 0.40 -15.83
N TYR A 134 15.84 -0.87 -15.49
CA TYR A 134 16.86 -1.22 -14.51
C TYR A 134 18.24 -0.78 -15.01
N ASP A 135 18.95 -0.04 -14.17
CA ASP A 135 20.37 0.23 -14.24
C ASP A 135 20.88 0.33 -12.80
N PHE A 136 22.02 -0.28 -12.48
CA PHE A 136 22.46 -0.56 -11.11
C PHE A 136 22.43 0.69 -10.21
N ASP A 137 22.82 1.84 -10.74
CA ASP A 137 22.97 3.09 -9.99
C ASP A 137 21.76 4.02 -10.04
N ASN A 138 20.79 3.78 -10.92
CA ASN A 138 19.63 4.65 -11.05
C ASN A 138 18.59 4.39 -9.92
N ALA A 139 17.59 5.26 -9.77
CA ALA A 139 16.60 5.13 -8.70
C ALA A 139 15.85 3.79 -8.73
N ILE A 140 15.55 3.27 -9.92
CA ILE A 140 14.84 2.00 -10.13
C ILE A 140 15.75 0.83 -9.76
N GLY A 141 17.01 0.85 -10.19
CA GLY A 141 18.01 -0.15 -9.84
C GLY A 141 18.28 -0.22 -8.35
N ARG A 142 18.37 0.93 -7.66
CA ARG A 142 18.48 0.98 -6.20
C ARG A 142 17.30 0.31 -5.50
N ALA A 143 16.08 0.55 -5.97
CA ALA A 143 14.88 -0.10 -5.43
C ALA A 143 14.91 -1.62 -5.67
N TRP A 144 15.26 -2.05 -6.89
CA TRP A 144 15.42 -3.46 -7.22
C TRP A 144 16.54 -4.14 -6.41
N ASN A 145 17.70 -3.51 -6.26
CA ASN A 145 18.82 -4.03 -5.50
C ASN A 145 18.44 -4.22 -4.03
N ARG A 146 17.71 -3.25 -3.47
CA ARG A 146 17.16 -3.36 -2.12
C ARG A 146 16.16 -4.50 -2.00
N VAL A 147 15.20 -4.61 -2.91
CA VAL A 147 14.24 -5.74 -2.93
C VAL A 147 14.97 -7.08 -2.96
N GLN A 148 15.94 -7.24 -3.86
CA GLN A 148 16.65 -8.49 -4.09
C GLN A 148 17.45 -8.94 -2.87
N VAL A 149 18.19 -8.02 -2.24
CA VAL A 149 18.94 -8.30 -1.01
C VAL A 149 17.99 -8.56 0.17
N ARG A 150 17.00 -7.69 0.39
CA ARG A 150 16.10 -7.76 1.57
C ARG A 150 15.14 -8.94 1.52
N ARG A 151 14.75 -9.37 0.32
CA ARG A 151 13.82 -10.50 0.11
C ARG A 151 14.50 -11.76 -0.37
N ARG A 152 15.83 -11.76 -0.55
CA ARG A 152 16.61 -12.90 -1.03
C ARG A 152 15.96 -13.51 -2.27
N CYS A 153 15.78 -12.66 -3.27
CA CYS A 153 15.16 -13.00 -4.54
C CYS A 153 15.97 -12.39 -5.68
N CYS A 154 15.71 -12.84 -6.91
CA CYS A 154 16.37 -12.32 -8.10
C CYS A 154 15.39 -12.22 -9.26
N GLY A 155 15.38 -11.07 -9.93
CA GLY A 155 14.47 -10.77 -11.02
C GLY A 155 12.98 -10.77 -10.61
N ALA A 156 12.07 -10.61 -11.57
CA ALA A 156 10.64 -10.61 -11.28
C ALA A 156 10.16 -12.03 -10.99
N PHE A 157 10.53 -12.96 -11.86
CA PHE A 157 10.21 -14.39 -11.82
C PHE A 157 11.46 -15.25 -11.61
N GLY A 158 12.64 -14.74 -11.95
CA GLY A 158 13.91 -15.39 -11.70
C GLY A 158 15.08 -14.63 -12.33
N SER A 159 16.29 -15.16 -12.15
CA SER A 159 17.53 -14.55 -12.66
C SER A 159 17.55 -14.31 -14.16
N TRP A 160 16.87 -15.18 -14.94
CA TRP A 160 16.80 -15.08 -16.39
C TRP A 160 16.10 -13.81 -16.89
N ASP A 161 15.37 -13.08 -16.05
CA ASP A 161 14.71 -11.83 -16.45
C ASP A 161 15.72 -10.73 -16.84
N TYR A 162 16.96 -10.80 -16.35
CA TYR A 162 18.02 -9.88 -16.75
C TYR A 162 18.60 -10.19 -18.13
N GLN A 163 18.49 -11.42 -18.64
CA GLN A 163 19.02 -11.78 -19.95
C GLN A 163 18.33 -10.94 -21.04
N ASN A 164 19.12 -10.33 -21.93
CA ASN A 164 18.66 -9.41 -22.97
C ASN A 164 17.94 -8.14 -22.44
N SER A 165 18.17 -7.76 -21.18
CA SER A 165 17.80 -6.42 -20.68
C SER A 165 18.79 -5.37 -21.20
N LYS A 166 18.40 -4.09 -21.17
CA LYS A 166 19.31 -2.99 -21.51
C LYS A 166 20.57 -3.00 -20.63
N TRP A 167 20.39 -3.27 -19.33
CA TRP A 167 21.50 -3.40 -18.39
C TRP A 167 22.43 -4.55 -18.78
N TRP A 168 21.89 -5.72 -19.13
CA TRP A 168 22.72 -6.87 -19.51
C TRP A 168 23.58 -6.59 -20.75
N HIS A 169 23.03 -5.92 -21.78
CA HIS A 169 23.82 -5.53 -22.95
C HIS A 169 24.89 -4.49 -22.62
N LYS A 170 24.64 -3.61 -21.65
CA LYS A 170 25.60 -2.61 -21.17
C LYS A 170 26.77 -3.27 -20.43
N GLU A 171 26.49 -4.25 -19.57
CA GLU A 171 27.51 -4.97 -18.80
C GLU A 171 28.29 -6.02 -19.62
N ASN A 172 27.72 -6.46 -20.75
CA ASN A 172 28.30 -7.51 -21.59
C ASN A 172 28.45 -7.03 -23.05
N PRO A 173 29.27 -5.99 -23.31
CA PRO A 173 29.42 -5.46 -24.66
C PRO A 173 30.02 -6.50 -25.61
N GLY A 174 29.36 -6.73 -26.75
CA GLY A 174 29.81 -7.67 -27.77
C GLY A 174 29.56 -9.15 -27.48
N VAL A 175 28.92 -9.48 -26.35
CA VAL A 175 28.59 -10.87 -25.99
C VAL A 175 27.23 -11.26 -26.54
N SER A 176 27.15 -12.40 -27.24
CA SER A 176 25.89 -12.97 -27.75
C SER A 176 25.47 -14.23 -27.00
N ASP A 177 26.41 -15.00 -26.44
CA ASP A 177 26.13 -16.18 -25.61
C ASP A 177 26.10 -15.82 -24.11
N PRO A 178 24.99 -16.04 -23.38
CA PRO A 178 24.92 -15.86 -21.93
C PRO A 178 25.98 -16.63 -21.12
N ASN A 179 26.52 -17.72 -21.65
CA ASN A 179 27.59 -18.48 -20.99
C ASN A 179 28.95 -17.75 -21.02
N GLU A 180 29.12 -16.80 -21.95
CA GLU A 180 30.31 -15.96 -22.09
C GLU A 180 30.15 -14.59 -21.42
N ALA A 181 28.98 -14.32 -20.82
CA ALA A 181 28.70 -13.04 -20.17
C ALA A 181 29.58 -12.83 -18.93
N LEU A 182 30.16 -11.64 -18.81
CA LEU A 182 30.86 -11.17 -17.62
C LEU A 182 29.93 -11.06 -16.41
N ALA A 183 28.69 -10.60 -16.64
CA ALA A 183 27.66 -10.44 -15.63
C ALA A 183 26.29 -10.88 -16.14
N ASN A 184 25.78 -11.99 -15.62
CA ASN A 184 24.44 -12.51 -15.93
C ASN A 184 23.35 -11.85 -15.08
N VAL A 185 23.68 -11.48 -13.83
CA VAL A 185 22.77 -10.82 -12.90
C VAL A 185 23.51 -9.77 -12.06
N PRO A 186 22.81 -8.76 -11.53
CA PRO A 186 23.41 -7.80 -10.61
C PRO A 186 23.92 -8.47 -9.34
N ALA A 187 24.90 -7.82 -8.70
CA ALA A 187 25.45 -8.24 -7.41
C ALA A 187 24.37 -8.49 -6.34
N SER A 188 23.29 -7.69 -6.36
CA SER A 188 22.16 -7.81 -5.42
C SER A 188 21.37 -9.12 -5.51
N CYS A 189 21.51 -9.90 -6.60
CA CYS A 189 20.95 -11.25 -6.73
C CYS A 189 21.74 -12.34 -6.00
N CYS A 190 23.02 -12.10 -5.72
CA CYS A 190 23.89 -13.10 -5.12
C CYS A 190 23.68 -13.19 -3.61
N LYS A 191 23.92 -14.39 -3.05
CA LYS A 191 23.95 -14.54 -1.59
C LYS A 191 25.12 -13.77 -1.01
N VAL A 192 24.86 -13.06 0.07
CA VAL A 192 25.88 -12.32 0.82
C VAL A 192 26.73 -13.30 1.62
N ASN A 193 27.78 -12.82 2.29
CA ASN A 193 28.55 -13.69 3.16
C ASN A 193 27.71 -14.19 4.38
N GLN A 194 28.16 -15.28 5.00
CA GLN A 194 27.44 -15.93 6.12
C GLN A 194 27.13 -15.00 7.30
N ASN A 195 27.96 -13.98 7.56
CA ASN A 195 27.74 -13.04 8.67
C ASN A 195 26.51 -12.15 8.43
N TYR A 196 26.14 -11.90 7.17
CA TYR A 196 24.99 -11.09 6.78
C TYR A 196 23.76 -11.90 6.37
N ASP A 197 23.90 -13.22 6.21
CA ASP A 197 22.79 -14.12 5.88
C ASP A 197 21.80 -14.32 7.04
N THR A 198 22.08 -13.81 8.24
CA THR A 198 21.13 -13.78 9.37
C THR A 198 20.37 -12.47 9.43
N ASP A 199 21.05 -11.34 9.21
CA ASP A 199 20.47 -9.99 9.21
C ASP A 199 20.89 -9.18 7.97
N VAL A 200 20.08 -9.27 6.92
CA VAL A 200 20.27 -8.50 5.68
C VAL A 200 19.92 -7.02 5.84
N SER A 201 19.41 -6.60 7.01
CA SER A 201 18.95 -5.23 7.25
C SER A 201 20.11 -4.23 7.33
N ARG A 202 21.31 -4.72 7.62
CA ARG A 202 22.56 -3.93 7.73
C ARG A 202 23.38 -3.90 6.44
N VAL A 203 22.98 -4.67 5.43
CA VAL A 203 23.69 -4.75 4.15
C VAL A 203 23.43 -3.48 3.34
N ASP A 204 24.52 -2.84 2.90
CA ASP A 204 24.45 -1.85 1.82
C ASP A 204 24.10 -2.56 0.52
N THR A 205 22.92 -2.24 -0.01
CA THR A 205 22.34 -2.92 -1.16
C THR A 205 23.01 -2.51 -2.47
N GLN A 206 23.78 -1.41 -2.47
CA GLN A 206 24.59 -0.96 -3.62
C GLN A 206 26.01 -1.51 -3.60
N SER A 207 26.47 -2.05 -2.47
CA SER A 207 27.76 -2.72 -2.36
C SER A 207 27.64 -3.96 -1.47
N PRO A 208 26.86 -4.97 -1.90
CA PRO A 208 26.65 -6.17 -1.08
C PRO A 208 27.95 -6.98 -0.97
N PRO A 209 28.32 -7.47 0.23
CA PRO A 209 29.56 -8.22 0.43
C PRO A 209 29.39 -9.68 -0.04
N ILE A 210 29.69 -9.92 -1.32
CA ILE A 210 29.55 -11.23 -1.97
C ILE A 210 30.87 -12.00 -1.92
N LYS A 211 30.86 -13.19 -1.31
CA LYS A 211 32.06 -14.04 -1.22
C LYS A 211 32.32 -14.87 -2.49
N HIS A 212 31.25 -15.35 -3.15
CA HIS A 212 31.33 -16.29 -4.27
C HIS A 212 30.68 -15.74 -5.54
N ASN A 213 31.10 -14.54 -5.97
CA ASN A 213 30.47 -13.85 -7.11
C ASN A 213 30.58 -14.66 -8.41
N LYS A 214 31.75 -15.25 -8.71
CA LYS A 214 31.93 -16.08 -9.91
C LYS A 214 30.94 -17.24 -9.97
N ASN A 215 30.77 -17.98 -8.88
CA ASN A 215 29.83 -19.09 -8.80
C ASN A 215 28.37 -18.62 -8.92
N CYS A 216 28.04 -17.46 -8.33
CA CYS A 216 26.72 -16.86 -8.49
C CYS A 216 26.41 -16.53 -9.96
N GLN A 217 27.36 -15.92 -10.69
CA GLN A 217 27.18 -15.58 -12.11
C GLN A 217 27.04 -16.84 -12.98
N GLN A 218 27.81 -17.89 -12.68
CA GLN A 218 27.71 -19.19 -13.36
C GLN A 218 26.36 -19.88 -13.11
N ASP A 219 25.91 -19.90 -11.84
CA ASP A 219 24.61 -20.46 -11.48
C ASP A 219 23.45 -19.68 -12.14
N ALA A 220 23.61 -18.37 -12.31
CA ALA A 220 22.65 -17.53 -13.03
C ALA A 220 22.60 -17.84 -14.53
N ALA A 221 23.76 -18.04 -15.18
CA ALA A 221 23.85 -18.43 -16.58
C ALA A 221 23.17 -19.79 -16.83
N GLY A 222 23.48 -20.78 -15.98
CA GLY A 222 22.93 -22.14 -16.05
C GLY A 222 21.49 -22.28 -15.55
N ARG A 223 20.86 -21.18 -15.09
CA ARG A 223 19.48 -21.17 -14.52
C ARG A 223 19.29 -22.23 -13.43
N LYS A 224 20.26 -22.37 -12.54
CA LYS A 224 20.27 -23.43 -11.52
C LYS A 224 19.29 -23.14 -10.39
N ASP A 225 18.26 -23.96 -10.28
CA ASP A 225 17.34 -23.94 -9.13
C ASP A 225 18.03 -24.42 -7.85
N GLY A 226 17.71 -23.79 -6.71
CA GLY A 226 18.26 -24.20 -5.41
C GLY A 226 19.76 -23.93 -5.23
N SER A 227 20.33 -22.97 -5.97
CA SER A 227 21.74 -22.59 -5.87
C SER A 227 22.19 -22.22 -4.44
N ASN A 228 23.43 -22.58 -4.12
CA ASN A 228 24.10 -22.17 -2.89
C ASN A 228 24.63 -20.72 -2.94
N PHE A 229 24.68 -20.09 -4.12
CA PHE A 229 25.33 -18.79 -4.35
C PHE A 229 24.37 -17.72 -4.92
N LEU A 230 23.25 -18.12 -5.51
CA LEU A 230 22.26 -17.26 -6.15
C LEU A 230 20.92 -17.33 -5.41
N ASN A 231 20.26 -16.17 -5.25
CA ASN A 231 18.88 -16.10 -4.80
C ASN A 231 17.90 -16.34 -5.96
N GLY A 232 17.80 -17.57 -6.46
CA GLY A 232 17.08 -17.88 -7.71
C GLY A 232 15.56 -17.67 -7.69
N ARG A 233 14.93 -17.53 -6.53
CA ARG A 233 13.48 -17.30 -6.40
C ARG A 233 13.10 -15.91 -6.95
N GLY A 234 12.07 -15.84 -7.79
CA GLY A 234 11.53 -14.56 -8.29
C GLY A 234 10.98 -13.63 -7.19
N CYS A 235 11.26 -12.34 -7.31
CA CYS A 235 10.85 -11.33 -6.32
C CYS A 235 9.34 -11.12 -6.27
N TYR A 236 8.60 -11.35 -7.36
CA TYR A 236 7.14 -11.27 -7.35
C TYR A 236 6.55 -12.26 -6.34
N ALA A 237 6.98 -13.52 -6.38
CA ALA A 237 6.51 -14.56 -5.47
C ALA A 237 6.96 -14.32 -4.02
N ALA A 238 8.16 -13.75 -3.82
CA ALA A 238 8.66 -13.40 -2.49
C ALA A 238 7.83 -12.25 -1.86
N LEU A 239 7.55 -11.21 -2.63
CA LEU A 239 6.74 -10.07 -2.18
C LEU A 239 5.27 -10.46 -1.99
N LEU A 240 4.69 -11.25 -2.90
CA LEU A 240 3.29 -11.68 -2.81
C LEU A 240 3.02 -12.53 -1.57
N ALA A 241 3.91 -13.46 -1.23
CA ALA A 241 3.78 -14.27 -0.02
C ALA A 241 3.72 -13.40 1.24
N ARG A 242 4.50 -12.31 1.29
CA ARG A 242 4.45 -11.35 2.38
C ARG A 242 3.20 -10.49 2.34
N ALA A 243 2.79 -10.03 1.16
CA ALA A 243 1.58 -9.24 0.99
C ALA A 243 0.32 -10.00 1.41
N TYR A 244 0.24 -11.31 1.12
CA TYR A 244 -0.90 -12.15 1.50
C TYR A 244 -1.13 -12.21 3.01
N HIS A 245 -0.05 -12.14 3.81
CA HIS A 245 -0.16 -12.07 5.27
C HIS A 245 -0.89 -10.81 5.74
N TYR A 246 -0.67 -9.67 5.06
CA TYR A 246 -1.34 -8.41 5.39
C TYR A 246 -2.73 -8.30 4.74
N TYR A 247 -2.96 -8.99 3.63
CA TYR A 247 -4.25 -8.95 2.91
C TYR A 247 -5.44 -9.30 3.80
N ASN A 248 -5.35 -10.39 4.58
CA ASN A 248 -6.43 -10.78 5.50
C ASN A 248 -6.69 -9.73 6.59
N ALA A 249 -5.62 -9.12 7.11
CA ALA A 249 -5.74 -8.05 8.09
C ALA A 249 -6.40 -6.80 7.48
N LEU A 250 -6.00 -6.40 6.26
CA LEU A 250 -6.60 -5.27 5.55
C LEU A 250 -8.08 -5.49 5.24
N LEU A 251 -8.46 -6.71 4.85
CA LEU A 251 -9.86 -7.07 4.61
C LEU A 251 -10.68 -6.97 5.91
N ALA A 252 -10.15 -7.51 7.01
CA ALA A 252 -10.80 -7.43 8.31
C ALA A 252 -10.97 -5.98 8.80
N ILE A 253 -9.94 -5.14 8.63
CA ILE A 253 -10.00 -3.71 8.94
C ILE A 253 -11.06 -3.03 8.07
N GLY A 254 -11.09 -3.29 6.76
CA GLY A 254 -12.06 -2.71 5.85
C GLY A 254 -13.51 -3.04 6.22
N LEU A 255 -13.80 -4.31 6.54
CA LEU A 255 -15.13 -4.75 7.00
C LEU A 255 -15.52 -4.10 8.32
N THR A 256 -14.59 -4.01 9.25
CA THR A 256 -14.80 -3.38 10.57
C THR A 256 -15.12 -1.89 10.41
N VAL A 257 -14.35 -1.17 9.60
CA VAL A 257 -14.58 0.25 9.30
C VAL A 257 -15.94 0.44 8.64
N GLY A 258 -16.29 -0.39 7.65
CA GLY A 258 -17.59 -0.32 6.98
C GLY A 258 -18.77 -0.54 7.92
N PHE A 259 -18.67 -1.51 8.83
CA PHE A 259 -19.68 -1.76 9.85
C PHE A 259 -19.86 -0.55 10.79
N PHE A 260 -18.76 0.00 11.31
CA PHE A 260 -18.82 1.20 12.16
C PHE A 260 -19.36 2.41 11.41
N GLN A 261 -19.01 2.57 10.13
CA GLN A 261 -19.52 3.66 9.31
C GLN A 261 -21.02 3.54 9.04
N PHE A 262 -21.54 2.33 8.87
CA PHE A 262 -22.97 2.08 8.75
C PHE A 262 -23.74 2.43 10.03
N ILE A 263 -23.22 2.03 11.20
CA ILE A 263 -23.82 2.42 12.49
C ILE A 263 -23.82 3.94 12.65
N ASN A 264 -22.68 4.58 12.38
CA ASN A 264 -22.54 6.03 12.50
C ASN A 264 -23.49 6.77 11.55
N LEU A 265 -23.70 6.27 10.33
CA LEU A 265 -24.71 6.79 9.41
C LEU A 265 -26.12 6.70 10.00
N GLY A 266 -26.47 5.57 10.61
CA GLY A 266 -27.76 5.40 11.29
C GLY A 266 -27.96 6.40 12.44
N VAL A 267 -26.93 6.58 13.28
CA VAL A 267 -26.93 7.57 14.37
C VAL A 267 -27.07 8.99 13.81
N ALA A 268 -26.35 9.33 12.74
CA ALA A 268 -26.41 10.65 12.11
C ALA A 268 -27.80 10.95 11.52
N ILE A 269 -28.42 9.98 10.86
CA ILE A 269 -29.78 10.09 10.32
C ILE A 269 -30.79 10.27 11.46
N PHE A 270 -30.70 9.44 12.51
CA PHE A 270 -31.59 9.54 13.65
C PHE A 270 -31.48 10.89 14.36
N LEU A 271 -30.25 11.38 14.54
CA LEU A 271 -29.97 12.72 15.04
C LEU A 271 -30.57 13.81 14.14
N ALA A 272 -30.47 13.68 12.81
CA ALA A 272 -31.03 14.63 11.87
C ALA A 272 -32.56 14.70 11.98
N VAL A 273 -33.23 13.54 12.08
CA VAL A 273 -34.68 13.43 12.29
C VAL A 273 -35.07 14.07 13.62
N HIS A 274 -34.33 13.79 14.70
CA HIS A 274 -34.57 14.39 16.00
C HIS A 274 -34.44 15.92 15.97
N MET A 275 -33.38 16.46 15.36
CA MET A 275 -33.20 17.91 15.18
C MET A 275 -34.25 18.55 14.27
N GLN A 276 -34.84 17.80 13.34
CA GLN A 276 -35.96 18.27 12.52
C GLN A 276 -37.24 18.41 13.34
N ARG A 277 -37.59 17.39 14.14
CA ARG A 277 -38.78 17.38 14.99
C ARG A 277 -38.76 18.50 16.03
N ALA A 278 -37.63 18.71 16.70
CA ALA A 278 -37.49 19.79 17.71
C ALA A 278 -37.82 21.18 17.14
N LEU A 279 -37.37 21.47 15.91
CA LEU A 279 -37.65 22.74 15.25
C LEU A 279 -39.08 22.86 14.70
N GLN A 280 -39.75 21.74 14.42
CA GLN A 280 -41.17 21.75 14.09
C GLN A 280 -42.01 22.06 15.33
N GLN A 281 -41.67 21.47 16.49
CA GLN A 281 -42.32 21.74 17.77
C GLN A 281 -42.17 23.21 18.19
N GLU A 282 -40.98 23.79 18.01
CA GLU A 282 -40.73 25.21 18.27
C GLU A 282 -41.59 26.12 17.38
N LYS A 283 -41.73 25.78 16.09
CA LYS A 283 -42.60 26.52 15.16
C LYS A 283 -44.10 26.35 15.45
N SER A 284 -44.53 25.18 15.93
CA SER A 284 -45.94 24.93 16.26
C SER A 284 -46.37 25.54 17.59
N GLY A 285 -45.46 25.69 18.57
CA GLY A 285 -45.75 26.34 19.85
C GLY A 285 -45.79 27.88 19.79
N MET A 286 -45.33 28.47 18.69
CA MET A 286 -45.42 29.91 18.42
C MET A 286 -46.67 30.33 17.63
N ARG A 287 -47.52 29.37 17.22
CA ARG A 287 -48.83 29.63 16.59
C ARG A 287 -49.94 29.34 17.59
#